data_AF-A0A087ACK4-F1
#
_entry.id   AF-A0A087ACK4-F1
#
_cell.length_a   1.000
_cell.length_b   1.000
_cell.length_c   1.000
_cell.angle_alpha   90.00
_cell.angle_beta   90.00
_cell.angle_gamma   90.00
#
_symmetry.space_group_name_H-M   'P 1'
#
loop_
_entity.id
_entity.type
_entity.pdbx_description
1 polymer ?
#
loop_
_entity_poly.entity_id
_entity_poly.type
_entity_poly.pdbx_seq_one_letter_code
_entity_poly.pdbx_strand_id
1 'polypeptide(L)'
;MRRYEESALDPVALYVWNTRMSKAYLEDIAHVEVMLRNFISTRLASDCGREDWFDQTDHFGFDYEFCKAVERVKRRIRYAGHNITPDRVIAGLSLDSWRFLLVRKLEPTVWKALRDRANGGMPYYKSRRRKEFETHIVQLLDMRNRCSHQEPLIRPDANAEREYLDFQWENLLWVARVIDPKAADWIRGQSRVPTLRKLRPFHSASDLANLPKAEFMMPGPERDRLVGLILDGTKIATAALLLDYVECAEPLPRTGNRSVLVNSDDHGVAVLATTDVAVIRLADVTDQHAIDEGEGDTTAAEWRRTHEIFWDSDEYRAEFRDPNFPLDDDTLVVLEHFTVTQRL
;
A
#
# COMPACT_ATOMS: atom_id res chain seq x y z
N MET A 1 -6.98 11.81 -20.06
CA MET A 1 -7.83 10.63 -20.34
C MET A 1 -7.09 9.66 -21.25
N ARG A 2 -6.63 10.08 -22.45
CA ARG A 2 -5.79 9.27 -23.37
C ARG A 2 -4.72 8.35 -22.76
N ARG A 3 -3.89 8.85 -21.83
CA ARG A 3 -2.87 8.02 -21.16
C ARG A 3 -3.48 6.84 -20.39
N TYR A 4 -4.66 7.01 -19.78
CA TYR A 4 -5.35 5.94 -19.07
C TYR A 4 -6.02 4.97 -20.05
N GLU A 5 -6.60 5.47 -21.14
CA GLU A 5 -7.20 4.67 -22.22
C GLU A 5 -6.19 3.73 -22.88
N GLU A 6 -4.95 4.19 -23.04
CA GLU A 6 -3.88 3.40 -23.67
C GLU A 6 -3.22 2.40 -22.69
N SER A 7 -3.37 2.58 -21.38
CA SER A 7 -2.59 1.85 -20.36
C SER A 7 -3.37 0.82 -19.54
N ALA A 8 -4.69 0.74 -19.74
CA ALA A 8 -5.56 -0.25 -19.10
C ALA A 8 -6.82 -0.53 -19.91
N LEU A 9 -7.34 -1.76 -19.77
CA LEU A 9 -8.66 -2.15 -20.28
C LEU A 9 -9.80 -1.37 -19.61
N ASP A 10 -9.64 -1.05 -18.33
CA ASP A 10 -10.54 -0.20 -17.57
C ASP A 10 -9.80 1.09 -17.18
N PRO A 11 -9.91 2.15 -18.00
CA PRO A 11 -9.25 3.43 -17.73
C PRO A 11 -9.77 4.12 -16.47
N VAL A 12 -11.02 3.86 -16.08
CA VAL A 12 -11.65 4.44 -14.88
C VAL A 12 -11.06 3.77 -13.64
N ALA A 13 -11.00 2.44 -13.61
CA ALA A 13 -10.32 1.72 -12.54
C ALA A 13 -8.84 2.13 -12.43
N LEU A 14 -8.13 2.32 -13.56
CA LEU A 14 -6.74 2.75 -13.54
C LEU A 14 -6.58 4.18 -12.97
N TYR A 15 -7.52 5.08 -13.28
CA TYR A 15 -7.55 6.42 -12.70
C TYR A 15 -7.78 6.38 -11.18
N VAL A 16 -8.72 5.55 -10.72
CA VAL A 16 -8.99 5.36 -9.27
C VAL A 16 -7.77 4.76 -8.58
N TRP A 17 -7.15 3.74 -9.17
CA TRP A 17 -5.92 3.13 -8.68
C TRP A 17 -4.77 4.15 -8.59
N ASN A 18 -4.53 4.94 -9.64
CA ASN A 18 -3.50 5.99 -9.65
C ASN A 18 -3.74 7.02 -8.53
N THR A 19 -5.00 7.38 -8.29
CA THR A 19 -5.38 8.30 -7.22
C THR A 19 -5.09 7.69 -5.84
N ARG A 20 -5.47 6.42 -5.61
CA ARG A 20 -5.17 5.69 -4.37
C ARG A 20 -3.66 5.58 -4.13
N MET A 21 -2.88 5.24 -5.16
CA MET A 21 -1.42 5.21 -5.12
C MET A 21 -0.84 6.58 -4.75
N SER A 22 -1.30 7.66 -5.38
CA SER A 22 -0.89 9.03 -5.07
C SER A 22 -1.12 9.40 -3.60
N LYS A 23 -2.27 9.01 -3.02
CA LYS A 23 -2.55 9.25 -1.59
C LYS A 23 -1.71 8.39 -0.66
N ALA A 24 -1.45 7.12 -1.01
CA ALA A 24 -0.57 6.27 -0.24
C ALA A 24 0.88 6.80 -0.20
N TYR A 25 1.39 7.34 -1.31
CA TYR A 25 2.70 8.00 -1.29
C TYR A 25 2.68 9.29 -0.46
N LEU A 26 1.62 10.11 -0.50
CA LEU A 26 1.54 11.30 0.34
C LEU A 26 1.57 10.97 1.84
N GLU A 27 0.94 9.86 2.23
CA GLU A 27 0.98 9.33 3.59
C GLU A 27 2.42 8.96 4.00
N ASP A 28 3.09 8.13 3.21
CA ASP A 28 4.49 7.73 3.48
C ASP A 28 5.45 8.94 3.51
N ILE A 29 5.27 9.88 2.57
CA ILE A 29 6.10 11.10 2.46
C ILE A 29 5.89 11.99 3.69
N ALA A 30 4.67 12.10 4.21
CA ALA A 30 4.39 12.90 5.40
C ALA A 30 5.18 12.41 6.62
N HIS A 31 5.33 11.08 6.80
CA HIS A 31 6.17 10.52 7.85
C HIS A 31 7.63 10.93 7.69
N VAL A 32 8.17 10.81 6.47
CA VAL A 32 9.57 11.19 6.18
C VAL A 32 9.79 12.70 6.31
N GLU A 33 8.83 13.54 5.93
CA GLU A 33 8.92 14.99 6.09
C GLU A 33 8.98 15.40 7.57
N VAL A 34 8.19 14.77 8.44
CA VAL A 34 8.25 14.99 9.89
C VAL A 34 9.60 14.52 10.47
N MET A 35 10.13 13.39 10.00
CA MET A 35 11.47 12.95 10.41
C MET A 35 12.54 13.94 9.96
N LEU A 36 12.49 14.39 8.71
CA LEU A 36 13.47 15.31 8.13
C LEU A 36 13.48 16.66 8.85
N ARG A 37 12.30 17.26 9.09
CA ARG A 37 12.21 18.56 9.78
C ARG A 37 12.77 18.48 11.20
N ASN A 38 12.47 17.40 11.93
CA ASN A 38 12.97 17.21 13.30
C ASN A 38 14.47 16.96 13.28
N PHE A 39 14.94 16.12 12.35
CA PHE A 39 16.36 15.85 12.15
C PHE A 39 17.15 17.14 11.91
N ILE A 40 16.70 17.99 10.98
CA ILE A 40 17.36 19.27 10.67
C ILE A 40 17.25 20.22 11.85
N SER A 41 16.04 20.46 12.34
CA SER A 41 15.76 21.47 13.37
C SER A 41 16.57 21.23 14.65
N THR A 42 16.57 20.01 15.18
CA THR A 42 17.30 19.67 16.41
C THR A 42 18.80 19.95 16.27
N ARG A 43 19.38 19.64 15.11
CA ARG A 43 20.81 19.84 14.84
C ARG A 43 21.17 21.31 14.70
N LEU A 44 20.35 22.09 14.00
CA LEU A 44 20.59 23.52 13.82
C LEU A 44 20.38 24.30 15.12
N ALA A 45 19.36 23.93 15.92
CA ALA A 45 19.16 24.51 17.24
C ALA A 45 20.34 24.22 18.19
N SER A 46 20.87 23.00 18.17
CA SER A 46 22.06 22.62 18.95
C SER A 46 23.31 23.39 18.51
N ASP A 47 23.47 23.63 17.21
CA ASP A 47 24.66 24.29 16.66
C ASP A 47 24.76 25.78 17.07
N CYS A 48 23.63 26.50 17.03
CA CYS A 48 23.59 27.92 17.38
C CYS A 48 23.13 28.20 18.82
N GLY A 49 22.70 27.18 19.56
CA GLY A 49 22.19 27.30 20.93
C GLY A 49 20.84 28.00 21.04
N ARG A 50 20.05 28.09 19.95
CA ARG A 50 18.73 28.74 19.96
C ARG A 50 17.67 27.92 19.24
N GLU A 51 16.46 27.87 19.79
CA GLU A 51 15.33 27.16 19.19
C GLU A 51 14.79 27.85 17.92
N ASP A 52 14.93 29.18 17.84
CA ASP A 52 14.61 30.01 16.67
C ASP A 52 15.82 30.12 15.72
N TRP A 53 16.49 29.00 15.47
CA TRP A 53 17.65 28.89 14.57
C TRP A 53 17.35 29.42 13.16
N PHE A 54 16.10 29.36 12.72
CA PHE A 54 15.64 29.83 11.40
C PHE A 54 15.73 31.36 11.23
N ASP A 55 15.91 32.11 12.32
CA ASP A 55 16.18 33.55 12.32
C ASP A 55 17.68 33.89 12.42
N GLN A 56 18.56 32.88 12.47
CA GLN A 56 20.01 33.04 12.56
C GLN A 56 20.67 33.11 11.19
N THR A 57 20.21 34.04 10.36
CA THR A 57 20.72 34.25 9.00
C THR A 57 22.21 34.59 8.97
N ASP A 58 22.72 35.37 9.92
CA ASP A 58 24.15 35.71 9.96
C ASP A 58 25.03 34.50 10.31
N HIS A 59 24.49 33.55 11.08
CA HIS A 59 25.19 32.33 11.47
C HIS A 59 25.18 31.28 10.35
N PHE A 60 24.02 31.04 9.73
CA PHE A 60 23.86 29.97 8.73
C PHE A 60 23.99 30.45 7.28
N GLY A 61 23.87 31.74 7.01
CA GLY A 61 23.91 32.30 5.65
C GLY A 61 22.66 32.01 4.82
N PHE A 62 21.48 31.95 5.45
CA PHE A 62 20.22 31.68 4.75
C PHE A 62 19.96 32.67 3.61
N ASP A 63 19.42 32.17 2.50
CA ASP A 63 19.07 33.02 1.38
C ASP A 63 17.71 33.70 1.56
N TYR A 64 17.40 34.60 0.62
CA TYR A 64 16.16 35.36 0.64
C TYR A 64 14.91 34.48 0.57
N GLU A 65 14.93 33.38 -0.21
CA GLU A 65 13.74 32.55 -0.38
C GLU A 65 13.43 31.72 0.87
N PHE A 66 14.46 31.22 1.58
CA PHE A 66 14.27 30.59 2.88
C PHE A 66 13.70 31.58 3.91
N CYS A 67 14.31 32.76 4.05
CA CYS A 67 13.84 33.80 4.98
C CYS A 67 12.38 34.21 4.67
N LYS A 68 12.04 34.36 3.39
CA LYS A 68 10.67 34.67 2.95
C LYS A 68 9.69 33.54 3.26
N ALA A 69 10.11 32.28 3.17
CA ALA A 69 9.29 31.14 3.56
C ALA A 69 8.99 31.16 5.07
N VAL A 70 9.99 31.40 5.92
CA VAL A 70 9.84 31.57 7.37
C VAL A 70 8.87 32.71 7.70
N GLU A 71 9.04 33.88 7.09
CA GLU A 71 8.16 35.03 7.31
C GLU A 71 6.72 34.78 6.84
N ARG A 72 6.53 34.01 5.76
CA ARG A 72 5.20 33.59 5.31
C ARG A 72 4.52 32.71 6.35
N VAL A 73 5.25 31.79 7.00
CA VAL A 73 4.71 30.96 8.08
C VAL A 73 4.34 31.82 9.29
N LYS A 74 5.27 32.66 9.78
CA LYS A 74 5.03 33.58 10.90
C LYS A 74 3.81 34.48 10.68
N ARG A 75 3.62 34.97 9.44
CA ARG A 75 2.47 35.79 9.06
C ARG A 75 1.16 34.98 9.14
N ARG A 76 1.12 33.75 8.64
CA ARG A 76 -0.06 32.87 8.74
C ARG A 76 -0.42 32.57 10.19
N ILE A 77 0.57 32.31 11.04
CA ILE A 77 0.37 32.08 12.48
C ILE A 77 -0.27 33.32 13.12
N ARG A 78 0.26 34.52 12.84
CA ARG A 78 -0.31 35.78 13.34
C ARG A 78 -1.75 36.00 12.89
N TYR A 79 -2.06 35.77 11.61
CA TYR A 79 -3.42 35.93 11.10
C TYR A 79 -4.41 34.93 11.69
N ALA A 80 -3.94 33.76 12.13
CA ALA A 80 -4.75 32.79 12.86
C ALA A 80 -4.94 33.16 14.36
N GLY A 81 -4.43 34.31 14.83
CA GLY A 81 -4.54 34.74 16.23
C GLY A 81 -3.65 33.93 17.19
N HIS A 82 -2.56 33.35 16.69
CA HIS A 82 -1.69 32.45 17.44
C HIS A 82 -0.33 33.10 17.74
N ASN A 83 0.23 32.78 18.91
CA ASN A 83 1.62 33.15 19.24
C ASN A 83 2.61 32.44 18.28
N ILE A 84 3.63 33.18 17.85
CA ILE A 84 4.75 32.64 17.08
C ILE A 84 5.65 31.88 18.04
N THR A 85 5.70 30.55 17.89
CA THR A 85 6.61 29.67 18.63
C THR A 85 7.51 28.93 17.62
N PRO A 86 8.73 28.51 18.02
CA PRO A 86 9.60 27.73 17.16
C PRO A 86 8.90 26.51 16.53
N ASP A 87 8.20 25.73 17.34
CA ASP A 87 7.46 24.54 16.88
C ASP A 87 6.42 24.85 15.81
N ARG A 88 5.68 25.96 15.94
CA ARG A 88 4.68 26.36 14.93
C ARG A 88 5.33 26.82 13.64
N VAL A 89 6.48 27.49 13.72
CA VAL A 89 7.24 27.90 12.53
C VAL A 89 7.79 26.67 11.82
N ILE A 90 8.48 25.79 12.54
CA ILE A 90 9.05 24.54 12.03
C ILE A 90 7.95 23.67 11.40
N ALA A 91 6.83 23.46 12.10
CA ALA A 91 5.74 22.65 11.57
C ALA A 91 5.04 23.27 10.35
N GLY A 92 5.12 24.60 10.17
CA GLY A 92 4.48 25.30 9.06
C GLY A 92 5.35 25.42 7.79
N LEU A 93 6.64 25.11 7.86
CA LEU A 93 7.55 25.05 6.72
C LEU A 93 7.26 23.80 5.87
N SER A 94 7.32 23.94 4.55
CA SER A 94 7.10 22.83 3.61
C SER A 94 8.37 22.04 3.34
N LEU A 95 8.24 20.82 2.81
CA LEU A 95 9.36 20.01 2.31
C LEU A 95 10.35 20.79 1.40
N ASP A 96 9.84 21.75 0.64
CA ASP A 96 10.67 22.60 -0.24
C ASP A 96 11.62 23.49 0.57
N SER A 97 11.15 24.08 1.67
CA SER A 97 12.00 24.84 2.60
C SER A 97 13.12 23.98 3.19
N TRP A 98 12.81 22.73 3.55
CA TRP A 98 13.81 21.78 4.06
C TRP A 98 14.83 21.36 2.99
N ARG A 99 14.39 21.19 1.74
CA ARG A 99 15.27 20.94 0.57
C ARG A 99 16.23 22.10 0.32
N PHE A 100 15.79 23.35 0.50
CA PHE A 100 16.66 24.51 0.27
C PHE A 100 17.80 24.62 1.29
N LEU A 101 17.60 24.10 2.51
CA LEU A 101 18.67 24.03 3.51
C LEU A 101 19.81 23.09 3.12
N LEU A 102 19.59 22.21 2.14
CA LEU A 102 20.54 21.19 1.71
C LEU A 102 21.32 21.57 0.46
N VAL A 103 21.21 22.81 -0.04
CA VAL A 103 21.94 23.28 -1.22
C VAL A 103 23.43 23.40 -0.96
N ARG A 104 24.24 23.28 -2.02
CA ARG A 104 25.72 23.45 -1.97
C ARG A 104 26.17 24.73 -1.26
N LYS A 105 25.46 25.85 -1.43
CA LYS A 105 25.82 27.15 -0.81
C LYS A 105 25.82 27.07 0.72
N LEU A 106 24.92 26.30 1.32
CA LEU A 106 24.77 26.14 2.77
C LEU A 106 25.59 24.95 3.31
N GLU A 107 26.43 24.32 2.48
CA GLU A 107 27.28 23.22 2.93
C GLU A 107 28.30 23.63 4.02
N PRO A 108 28.97 24.79 3.95
CA PRO A 108 29.92 25.22 4.98
C PRO A 108 29.30 25.51 6.35
N THR A 109 28.00 25.78 6.40
CA THR A 109 27.25 26.19 7.60
C THR A 109 26.26 25.10 8.01
N VAL A 110 25.13 24.98 7.31
CA VAL A 110 24.04 24.04 7.60
C VAL A 110 24.51 22.60 7.52
N TRP A 111 25.11 22.16 6.40
CA TRP A 111 25.54 20.75 6.30
C TRP A 111 26.63 20.40 7.31
N LYS A 112 27.53 21.35 7.61
CA LYS A 112 28.52 21.23 8.68
C LYS A 112 27.84 20.99 10.03
N ALA A 113 26.83 21.78 10.39
CA ALA A 113 26.05 21.60 11.61
C ALA A 113 25.34 20.23 11.66
N LEU A 114 24.74 19.80 10.54
CA LEU A 114 23.99 18.53 10.48
C LEU A 114 24.89 17.29 10.67
N ARG A 115 26.15 17.34 10.23
CA ARG A 115 27.10 16.22 10.34
C ARG A 115 27.93 16.24 11.63
N ASP A 116 27.89 17.34 12.39
CA ASP A 116 28.66 17.47 13.62
C ASP A 116 28.12 16.53 14.70
N ARG A 117 29.01 15.76 15.32
CA ARG A 117 28.67 14.81 16.39
C ARG A 117 28.19 15.52 17.65
N ALA A 118 28.67 16.74 17.91
CA ALA A 118 28.21 17.54 19.06
C ALA A 118 26.71 17.87 18.96
N ASN A 119 26.19 17.98 17.73
CA ASN A 119 24.78 18.26 17.45
C ASN A 119 23.95 16.99 17.21
N GLY A 120 24.48 15.81 17.56
CA GLY A 120 23.88 14.50 17.31
C GLY A 120 24.23 13.87 15.95
N GLY A 121 24.77 14.66 15.02
CA GLY A 121 25.39 14.20 13.77
C GLY A 121 24.51 13.30 12.89
N MET A 122 25.15 12.48 12.06
CA MET A 122 24.47 11.51 11.19
C MET A 122 24.97 10.08 11.50
N PRO A 123 24.39 9.40 12.50
CA PRO A 123 24.87 8.10 12.94
C PRO A 123 24.64 6.99 11.91
N TYR A 124 23.53 7.03 11.17
CA TYR A 124 23.15 5.97 10.22
C TYR A 124 23.51 6.26 8.76
N TYR A 125 23.94 7.49 8.46
CA TYR A 125 24.41 7.87 7.13
C TYR A 125 25.95 7.88 7.08
N LYS A 126 26.56 6.77 6.63
CA LYS A 126 28.02 6.60 6.66
C LYS A 126 28.77 7.57 5.74
N SER A 127 28.27 7.82 4.53
CA SER A 127 28.97 8.65 3.54
C SER A 127 28.98 10.13 3.93
N ARG A 128 27.91 10.61 4.60
CA ARG A 128 27.68 12.02 4.97
C ARG A 128 27.90 12.98 3.80
N ARG A 129 27.60 12.52 2.57
CA ARG A 129 27.75 13.29 1.34
C ARG A 129 26.52 14.14 1.09
N ARG A 130 26.65 15.45 1.29
CA ARG A 130 25.56 16.42 1.07
C ARG A 130 24.86 16.26 -0.28
N LYS A 131 25.63 16.04 -1.36
CA LYS A 131 25.09 15.90 -2.73
C LYS A 131 24.17 14.69 -2.88
N GLU A 132 24.55 13.55 -2.32
CA GLU A 132 23.74 12.33 -2.38
C GLU A 132 22.46 12.51 -1.56
N PHE A 133 22.58 13.00 -0.32
CA PHE A 133 21.42 13.29 0.53
C PHE A 133 20.46 14.30 -0.13
N GLU A 134 20.98 15.41 -0.65
CA GLU A 134 20.20 16.42 -1.38
C GLU A 134 19.48 15.80 -2.60
N THR A 135 20.15 14.92 -3.34
CA THR A 135 19.58 14.26 -4.53
C THR A 135 18.37 13.39 -4.15
N HIS A 136 18.47 12.62 -3.07
CA HIS A 136 17.36 11.81 -2.56
C HIS A 136 16.18 12.67 -2.06
N ILE A 137 16.46 13.80 -1.39
CA ILE A 137 15.42 14.75 -0.96
C ILE A 137 14.76 15.43 -2.16
N VAL A 138 15.50 15.77 -3.22
CA VAL A 138 14.92 16.33 -4.45
C VAL A 138 14.00 15.31 -5.12
N GLN A 139 14.38 14.04 -5.21
CA GLN A 139 13.51 12.99 -5.75
C GLN A 139 12.23 12.81 -4.91
N LEU A 140 12.36 12.86 -3.58
CA LEU A 140 11.21 12.80 -2.67
C LEU A 140 10.27 14.00 -2.89
N LEU A 141 10.82 15.20 -3.06
CA LEU A 141 10.08 16.42 -3.33
C LEU A 141 9.35 16.35 -4.69
N ASP A 142 10.00 15.87 -5.73
CA ASP A 142 9.39 15.69 -7.06
C ASP A 142 8.20 14.73 -6.98
N MET A 143 8.37 13.61 -6.26
CA MET A 143 7.29 12.65 -6.02
C MET A 143 6.13 13.29 -5.23
N ARG A 144 6.45 14.04 -4.17
CA ARG A 144 5.46 14.75 -3.34
C ARG A 144 4.66 15.74 -4.18
N ASN A 145 5.35 16.58 -4.96
CA ASN A 145 4.74 17.58 -5.81
C ASN A 145 3.81 16.92 -6.82
N ARG A 146 4.26 15.88 -7.51
CA ARG A 146 3.44 15.15 -8.48
C ARG A 146 2.16 14.59 -7.84
N CYS A 147 2.27 13.97 -6.66
CA CYS A 147 1.10 13.45 -5.96
C CYS A 147 0.15 14.55 -5.47
N SER A 148 0.69 15.66 -4.94
CA SER A 148 -0.12 16.81 -4.50
C SER A 148 -0.84 17.49 -5.66
N HIS A 149 -0.22 17.57 -6.83
CA HIS A 149 -0.76 18.20 -8.04
C HIS A 149 -1.69 17.28 -8.85
N GLN A 150 -1.98 16.06 -8.36
CA GLN A 150 -2.80 15.06 -9.05
C GLN A 150 -2.24 14.68 -10.44
N GLU A 151 -0.93 14.76 -10.59
CA GLU A 151 -0.27 14.33 -11.82
C GLU A 151 -0.20 12.79 -11.88
N PRO A 152 -0.35 12.18 -13.08
CA PRO A 152 -0.31 10.73 -13.20
C PRO A 152 1.03 10.13 -12.80
N LEU A 153 0.98 9.08 -11.97
CA LEU A 153 2.12 8.22 -11.65
C LEU A 153 2.36 7.18 -12.76
N ILE A 154 1.31 6.84 -13.49
CA ILE A 154 1.33 5.84 -14.57
C ILE A 154 2.26 6.20 -15.71
N ARG A 155 2.86 5.18 -16.33
CA ARG A 155 3.71 5.27 -17.52
C ARG A 155 3.12 4.40 -18.64
N PRO A 156 3.34 4.73 -19.93
CA PRO A 156 2.85 3.92 -21.04
C PRO A 156 3.41 2.49 -21.05
N ASP A 157 4.67 2.33 -20.67
CA ASP A 157 5.30 1.01 -20.54
C ASP A 157 5.19 0.49 -19.12
N ALA A 158 4.65 -0.74 -18.97
CA ALA A 158 4.38 -1.33 -17.67
C ALA A 158 5.66 -1.70 -16.90
N ASN A 159 6.75 -2.08 -17.60
CA ASN A 159 8.03 -2.35 -16.93
C ASN A 159 8.62 -1.06 -16.37
N ALA A 160 8.71 -0.02 -17.20
CA ALA A 160 9.19 1.29 -16.81
C ALA A 160 8.34 1.92 -15.70
N GLU A 161 7.01 1.69 -15.70
CA GLU A 161 6.14 2.10 -14.59
C GLU A 161 6.54 1.39 -13.29
N ARG A 162 6.73 0.07 -13.33
CA ARG A 162 7.13 -0.71 -12.15
C ARG A 162 8.47 -0.23 -11.60
N GLU A 163 9.50 -0.19 -12.43
CA GLU A 163 10.83 0.28 -12.07
C GLU A 163 10.81 1.70 -11.49
N TYR A 164 10.03 2.58 -12.11
CA TYR A 164 9.87 3.95 -11.64
C TYR A 164 9.24 3.99 -10.25
N LEU A 165 8.17 3.22 -9.99
CA LEU A 165 7.50 3.19 -8.68
C LEU A 165 8.34 2.50 -7.60
N ASP A 166 9.07 1.43 -7.95
CA ASP A 166 10.07 0.78 -7.10
C ASP A 166 11.11 1.80 -6.64
N PHE A 167 11.72 2.50 -7.61
CA PHE A 167 12.72 3.52 -7.33
C PHE A 167 12.21 4.63 -6.40
N GLN A 168 10.98 5.13 -6.60
CA GLN A 168 10.43 6.18 -5.74
C GLN A 168 10.23 5.70 -4.29
N TRP A 169 9.76 4.46 -4.12
CA TRP A 169 9.51 3.91 -2.79
C TRP A 169 10.81 3.55 -2.08
N GLU A 170 11.80 3.01 -2.80
CA GLU A 170 13.14 2.77 -2.28
C GLU A 170 13.85 4.07 -1.90
N ASN A 171 13.73 5.13 -2.71
CA ASN A 171 14.25 6.46 -2.39
C ASN A 171 13.67 6.98 -1.06
N LEU A 172 12.35 6.89 -0.88
CA LEU A 172 11.68 7.29 0.35
C LEU A 172 12.21 6.53 1.57
N LEU A 173 12.28 5.20 1.46
CA LEU A 173 12.78 4.34 2.54
C LEU A 173 14.26 4.56 2.81
N TRP A 174 15.06 4.91 1.80
CA TRP A 174 16.45 5.29 1.96
C TRP A 174 16.57 6.55 2.83
N VAL A 175 15.81 7.61 2.51
CA VAL A 175 15.84 8.86 3.29
C VAL A 175 15.47 8.60 4.75
N ALA A 176 14.40 7.85 4.98
CA ALA A 176 14.00 7.46 6.34
C ALA A 176 15.14 6.71 7.06
N ARG A 177 15.75 5.73 6.39
CA ARG A 177 16.75 4.84 7.01
C ARG A 177 18.06 5.55 7.35
N VAL A 178 18.49 6.51 6.54
CA VAL A 178 19.71 7.27 6.84
C VAL A 178 19.51 8.26 8.01
N ILE A 179 18.26 8.62 8.32
CA ILE A 179 17.88 9.42 9.49
C ILE A 179 17.68 8.52 10.72
N ASP A 180 16.84 7.49 10.60
CA ASP A 180 16.54 6.50 11.65
C ASP A 180 16.03 5.16 11.03
N PRO A 181 16.82 4.08 11.12
CA PRO A 181 16.43 2.76 10.61
C PRO A 181 15.14 2.20 11.24
N LYS A 182 14.90 2.43 12.54
CA LYS A 182 13.70 1.90 13.21
C LYS A 182 12.45 2.55 12.65
N ALA A 183 12.50 3.87 12.45
CA ALA A 183 11.41 4.59 11.82
C ALA A 183 11.20 4.16 10.35
N ALA A 184 12.28 3.89 9.61
CA ALA A 184 12.16 3.37 8.24
C ALA A 184 11.48 2.00 8.16
N ASP A 185 11.76 1.11 9.11
CA ASP A 185 11.13 -0.20 9.18
C ASP A 185 9.66 -0.08 9.61
N TRP A 186 9.34 0.85 10.52
CA TRP A 186 7.96 1.19 10.86
C TRP A 186 7.19 1.74 9.65
N ILE A 187 7.74 2.71 8.90
CA ILE A 187 7.11 3.27 7.69
C ILE A 187 6.85 2.16 6.65
N ARG A 188 7.84 1.27 6.43
CA ARG A 188 7.65 0.11 5.53
C ARG A 188 6.46 -0.75 5.97
N GLY A 189 6.32 -1.00 7.26
CA GLY A 189 5.25 -1.84 7.81
C GLY A 189 3.86 -1.20 7.75
N GLN A 190 3.77 0.14 7.72
CA GLN A 190 2.49 0.85 7.60
C GLN A 190 2.10 1.18 6.15
N SER A 191 3.07 1.17 5.22
CA SER A 191 2.85 1.62 3.85
C SER A 191 1.83 0.75 3.11
N ARG A 192 0.83 1.42 2.51
CA ARG A 192 -0.16 0.79 1.62
C ARG A 192 0.33 0.63 0.18
N VAL A 193 1.48 1.19 -0.16
CA VAL A 193 2.03 1.19 -1.54
C VAL A 193 2.18 -0.23 -2.10
N PRO A 194 2.80 -1.20 -1.39
CA PRO A 194 2.99 -2.56 -1.94
C PRO A 194 1.68 -3.27 -2.24
N THR A 195 0.70 -3.18 -1.33
CA THR A 195 -0.62 -3.80 -1.51
C THR A 195 -1.35 -3.16 -2.68
N LEU A 196 -1.39 -1.84 -2.76
CA LEU A 196 -2.03 -1.14 -3.87
C LEU A 196 -1.38 -1.46 -5.22
N ARG A 197 -0.04 -1.64 -5.28
CA ARG A 197 0.64 -2.04 -6.52
C ARG A 197 0.14 -3.37 -7.08
N LYS A 198 -0.21 -4.33 -6.23
CA LYS A 198 -0.78 -5.63 -6.66
C LYS A 198 -2.18 -5.48 -7.26
N LEU A 199 -2.92 -4.46 -6.85
CA LEU A 199 -4.27 -4.14 -7.31
C LEU A 199 -4.30 -3.28 -8.59
N ARG A 200 -3.18 -3.14 -9.29
CA ARG A 200 -3.13 -2.40 -10.55
C ARG A 200 -4.06 -3.08 -11.58
N PRO A 201 -5.00 -2.32 -12.20
CA PRO A 201 -5.83 -2.84 -13.28
C PRO A 201 -5.00 -3.34 -14.46
N PHE A 202 -5.56 -4.33 -15.17
CA PHE A 202 -4.87 -4.99 -16.28
C PHE A 202 -4.73 -4.12 -17.51
N HIS A 203 -3.62 -4.32 -18.23
CA HIS A 203 -3.35 -3.60 -19.46
C HIS A 203 -4.13 -4.17 -20.64
N SER A 204 -4.21 -5.50 -20.76
CA SER A 204 -4.79 -6.18 -21.92
C SER A 204 -5.68 -7.36 -21.55
N ALA A 205 -6.52 -7.81 -22.50
CA ALA A 205 -7.37 -8.99 -22.33
C ALA A 205 -6.54 -10.28 -22.28
N SER A 206 -5.36 -10.27 -22.89
CA SER A 206 -4.39 -11.36 -22.77
C SER A 206 -3.89 -11.51 -21.32
N ASP A 207 -3.65 -10.39 -20.62
CA ASP A 207 -3.23 -10.43 -19.21
C ASP A 207 -4.31 -11.01 -18.31
N LEU A 208 -5.59 -10.71 -18.61
CA LEU A 208 -6.74 -11.32 -17.94
C LEU A 208 -6.86 -12.81 -18.23
N ALA A 209 -6.70 -13.21 -19.51
CA ALA A 209 -6.81 -14.61 -19.92
C ALA A 209 -5.74 -15.53 -19.30
N ASN A 210 -4.63 -14.96 -18.82
CA ASN A 210 -3.57 -15.70 -18.13
C ASN A 210 -3.84 -15.92 -16.63
N LEU A 211 -4.90 -15.33 -16.07
CA LEU A 211 -5.27 -15.60 -14.68
C LEU A 211 -5.98 -16.96 -14.55
N PRO A 212 -5.79 -17.66 -13.41
CA PRO A 212 -6.62 -18.81 -13.09
C PRO A 212 -8.09 -18.40 -13.01
N LYS A 213 -8.99 -19.30 -13.41
CA LYS A 213 -10.42 -19.10 -13.25
C LYS A 213 -10.80 -19.31 -11.78
N ALA A 214 -11.70 -18.47 -11.29
CA ALA A 214 -12.43 -18.72 -10.06
C ALA A 214 -13.81 -19.22 -10.43
N GLU A 215 -14.06 -20.48 -10.15
CA GLU A 215 -15.30 -21.19 -10.45
C GLU A 215 -16.02 -21.50 -9.14
N PHE A 216 -17.21 -20.94 -8.96
CA PHE A 216 -18.05 -21.18 -7.79
C PHE A 216 -19.18 -22.10 -8.22
N MET A 217 -19.11 -23.38 -7.85
CA MET A 217 -19.99 -24.47 -8.34
C MET A 217 -19.84 -24.78 -9.83
N MET A 218 -20.46 -25.87 -10.27
CA MET A 218 -20.56 -26.26 -11.68
C MET A 218 -21.44 -25.30 -12.48
N PRO A 219 -21.29 -25.20 -13.82
CA PRO A 219 -22.13 -24.34 -14.66
C PRO A 219 -23.62 -24.62 -14.43
N GLY A 220 -24.40 -23.57 -14.14
CA GLY A 220 -25.82 -23.66 -13.87
C GLY A 220 -26.36 -22.53 -12.98
N PRO A 221 -27.65 -22.60 -12.60
CA PRO A 221 -28.32 -21.53 -11.85
C PRO A 221 -27.63 -21.18 -10.53
N GLU A 222 -27.03 -22.16 -9.86
CA GLU A 222 -26.34 -21.95 -8.59
C GLU A 222 -25.05 -21.16 -8.77
N ARG A 223 -24.21 -21.50 -9.77
CA ARG A 223 -23.03 -20.69 -10.11
C ARG A 223 -23.41 -19.25 -10.41
N ASP A 224 -24.46 -19.04 -11.22
CA ASP A 224 -24.89 -17.68 -11.57
C ASP A 224 -25.42 -16.91 -10.36
N ARG A 225 -26.10 -17.58 -9.41
CA ARG A 225 -26.50 -17.00 -8.11
C ARG A 225 -25.27 -16.55 -7.32
N LEU A 226 -24.28 -17.42 -7.15
CA LEU A 226 -23.06 -17.15 -6.39
C LEU A 226 -22.24 -16.02 -7.01
N VAL A 227 -22.12 -16.01 -8.35
CA VAL A 227 -21.49 -14.91 -9.10
C VAL A 227 -22.19 -13.59 -8.80
N GLY A 228 -23.53 -13.56 -8.78
CA GLY A 228 -24.31 -12.37 -8.40
C GLY A 228 -23.97 -11.87 -6.99
N LEU A 229 -23.94 -12.78 -6.00
CA LEU A 229 -23.59 -12.45 -4.62
C LEU A 229 -22.18 -11.89 -4.48
N ILE A 230 -21.21 -12.43 -5.23
CA ILE A 230 -19.83 -11.95 -5.24
C ILE A 230 -19.75 -10.55 -5.85
N LEU A 231 -20.40 -10.35 -7.00
CA LEU A 231 -20.41 -9.06 -7.67
C LEU A 231 -21.02 -7.98 -6.76
N ASP A 232 -22.12 -8.30 -6.08
CA ASP A 232 -22.79 -7.38 -5.14
C ASP A 232 -22.05 -7.18 -3.82
N GLY A 233 -20.94 -7.90 -3.60
CA GLY A 233 -20.11 -7.81 -2.40
C GLY A 233 -20.76 -8.44 -1.17
N THR A 234 -21.77 -9.30 -1.37
CA THR A 234 -22.41 -10.08 -0.31
C THR A 234 -21.58 -11.32 0.03
N LYS A 235 -21.09 -12.03 -0.99
CA LYS A 235 -20.14 -13.15 -0.83
C LYS A 235 -18.72 -12.63 -0.98
N ILE A 236 -17.96 -12.67 0.11
CA ILE A 236 -16.55 -12.24 0.17
C ILE A 236 -15.63 -13.34 0.71
N ALA A 237 -16.17 -14.52 0.99
CA ALA A 237 -15.43 -15.69 1.45
C ALA A 237 -15.91 -16.98 0.77
N THR A 238 -15.06 -18.01 0.82
CA THR A 238 -15.33 -19.37 0.35
C THR A 238 -14.52 -20.38 1.17
N ALA A 239 -14.94 -21.64 1.13
CA ALA A 239 -14.20 -22.75 1.71
C ALA A 239 -14.01 -23.92 0.74
N ALA A 240 -12.95 -24.69 0.98
CA ALA A 240 -12.69 -25.98 0.35
C ALA A 240 -12.05 -26.93 1.38
N LEU A 241 -12.10 -28.25 1.15
CA LEU A 241 -11.34 -29.19 1.98
C LEU A 241 -9.85 -29.04 1.66
N LEU A 242 -8.97 -29.16 2.68
CA LEU A 242 -7.53 -29.22 2.43
C LEU A 242 -7.15 -30.41 1.53
N LEU A 243 -7.95 -31.48 1.58
CA LEU A 243 -7.76 -32.68 0.79
C LEU A 243 -7.73 -32.39 -0.73
N ASP A 244 -8.56 -31.47 -1.21
CA ASP A 244 -8.67 -31.05 -2.61
C ASP A 244 -7.30 -30.62 -3.16
N TYR A 245 -6.60 -29.78 -2.39
CA TYR A 245 -5.26 -29.31 -2.74
C TYR A 245 -4.21 -30.42 -2.68
N VAL A 246 -4.32 -31.33 -1.72
CA VAL A 246 -3.34 -32.41 -1.52
C VAL A 246 -3.44 -33.45 -2.63
N GLU A 247 -4.65 -33.88 -3.02
CA GLU A 247 -4.83 -34.89 -4.06
C GLU A 247 -4.51 -34.36 -5.46
N CYS A 248 -4.90 -33.11 -5.76
CA CYS A 248 -4.60 -32.47 -7.05
C CYS A 248 -3.16 -31.92 -7.14
N ALA A 249 -2.39 -32.01 -6.06
CA ALA A 249 -1.06 -31.40 -5.92
C ALA A 249 -1.04 -29.90 -6.27
N GLU A 250 -2.12 -29.19 -5.93
CA GLU A 250 -2.27 -27.77 -6.16
C GLU A 250 -1.73 -26.95 -5.00
N PRO A 251 -1.07 -25.81 -5.26
CA PRO A 251 -0.62 -24.92 -4.20
C PRO A 251 -1.82 -24.26 -3.52
N LEU A 252 -1.77 -24.16 -2.18
CA LEU A 252 -2.73 -23.37 -1.43
C LEU A 252 -2.79 -21.91 -1.93
N PRO A 253 -3.97 -21.28 -1.89
CA PRO A 253 -4.11 -19.87 -2.20
C PRO A 253 -3.24 -19.02 -1.28
N ARG A 254 -2.86 -17.83 -1.75
CA ARG A 254 -2.04 -16.88 -1.01
C ARG A 254 -2.62 -15.50 -1.12
N THR A 255 -2.51 -14.73 -0.05
CA THR A 255 -2.88 -13.31 -0.07
C THR A 255 -2.23 -12.56 -1.23
N GLY A 256 -3.06 -11.93 -2.05
CA GLY A 256 -2.69 -11.23 -3.27
C GLY A 256 -2.70 -12.07 -4.54
N ASN A 257 -3.03 -13.36 -4.48
CA ASN A 257 -3.39 -14.14 -5.65
C ASN A 257 -4.59 -13.48 -6.34
N ARG A 258 -4.64 -13.58 -7.67
CA ARG A 258 -5.71 -13.03 -8.49
C ARG A 258 -6.29 -14.12 -9.37
N SER A 259 -7.59 -14.08 -9.56
CA SER A 259 -8.34 -15.01 -10.40
C SER A 259 -9.44 -14.26 -11.16
N VAL A 260 -9.88 -14.81 -12.29
CA VAL A 260 -11.02 -14.29 -13.04
C VAL A 260 -12.26 -15.08 -12.64
N LEU A 261 -13.22 -14.40 -12.03
CA LEU A 261 -14.55 -14.95 -11.77
C LEU A 261 -15.25 -15.20 -13.11
N VAL A 262 -15.69 -16.43 -13.34
CA VAL A 262 -16.42 -16.82 -14.55
C VAL A 262 -17.88 -17.16 -14.25
N ASN A 263 -18.77 -16.85 -15.17
CA ASN A 263 -20.18 -17.26 -15.09
C ASN A 263 -20.39 -18.68 -15.69
N SER A 264 -21.64 -19.12 -15.80
CA SER A 264 -21.96 -20.44 -16.38
C SER A 264 -21.69 -20.57 -17.88
N ASP A 265 -21.55 -19.46 -18.61
CA ASP A 265 -21.14 -19.44 -20.02
C ASP A 265 -19.60 -19.41 -20.20
N ASP A 266 -18.85 -19.57 -19.10
CA ASP A 266 -17.40 -19.46 -19.05
C ASP A 266 -16.86 -18.05 -19.42
N HIS A 267 -17.72 -17.03 -19.36
CA HIS A 267 -17.32 -15.64 -19.55
C HIS A 267 -16.78 -15.04 -18.25
N GLY A 268 -15.60 -14.42 -18.31
CA GLY A 268 -15.02 -13.67 -17.20
C GLY A 268 -15.83 -12.40 -16.91
N VAL A 269 -16.32 -12.26 -15.67
CA VAL A 269 -17.18 -11.15 -15.24
C VAL A 269 -16.53 -10.22 -14.21
N ALA A 270 -15.50 -10.69 -13.50
CA ALA A 270 -14.74 -9.88 -12.55
C ALA A 270 -13.36 -10.47 -12.27
N VAL A 271 -12.48 -9.66 -11.67
CA VAL A 271 -11.21 -10.11 -11.11
C VAL A 271 -11.30 -10.10 -9.59
N LEU A 272 -11.07 -11.25 -8.99
CA LEU A 272 -10.95 -11.40 -7.55
C LEU A 272 -9.49 -11.25 -7.11
N ALA A 273 -9.28 -10.74 -5.91
CA ALA A 273 -8.00 -10.84 -5.23
C ALA A 273 -8.18 -11.40 -3.83
N THR A 274 -7.44 -12.46 -3.52
CA THR A 274 -7.40 -13.09 -2.21
C THR A 274 -6.85 -12.11 -1.18
N THR A 275 -7.60 -11.85 -0.12
CA THR A 275 -7.24 -10.93 0.96
C THR A 275 -6.73 -11.67 2.19
N ASP A 276 -7.24 -12.86 2.48
CA ASP A 276 -6.84 -13.68 3.62
C ASP A 276 -7.00 -15.17 3.30
N VAL A 277 -6.16 -16.01 3.92
CA VAL A 277 -6.21 -17.47 3.79
C VAL A 277 -5.89 -18.10 5.13
N ALA A 278 -6.73 -19.01 5.60
CA ALA A 278 -6.52 -19.78 6.82
C ALA A 278 -6.77 -21.27 6.57
N VAL A 279 -5.92 -22.12 7.14
CA VAL A 279 -6.17 -23.58 7.21
C VAL A 279 -6.51 -23.89 8.66
N ILE A 280 -7.76 -24.27 8.89
CA ILE A 280 -8.29 -24.52 10.24
C ILE A 280 -9.04 -25.85 10.28
N ARG A 281 -9.37 -26.31 11.47
CA ARG A 281 -10.25 -27.48 11.64
C ARG A 281 -11.69 -27.08 11.34
N LEU A 282 -12.48 -28.01 10.82
CA LEU A 282 -13.90 -27.81 10.51
C LEU A 282 -14.69 -27.35 11.74
N ALA A 283 -14.36 -27.87 12.93
CA ALA A 283 -14.98 -27.45 14.18
C ALA A 283 -14.63 -26.01 14.62
N ASP A 284 -13.56 -25.42 14.08
CA ASP A 284 -13.10 -24.08 14.45
C ASP A 284 -13.64 -22.99 13.50
N VAL A 285 -14.47 -23.34 12.51
CA VAL A 285 -15.13 -22.36 11.63
C VAL A 285 -16.07 -21.47 12.44
N THR A 286 -16.03 -20.17 12.17
CA THR A 286 -16.75 -19.17 12.97
C THR A 286 -18.04 -18.71 12.29
N ASP A 287 -18.99 -18.20 13.08
CA ASP A 287 -20.21 -17.57 12.55
C ASP A 287 -19.89 -16.42 11.57
N GLN A 288 -18.79 -15.69 11.81
CA GLN A 288 -18.37 -14.61 10.91
C GLN A 288 -18.01 -15.14 9.52
N HIS A 289 -17.36 -16.30 9.43
CA HIS A 289 -17.05 -16.90 8.14
C HIS A 289 -18.32 -17.31 7.39
N ALA A 290 -19.29 -17.92 8.09
CA ALA A 290 -20.58 -18.25 7.51
C ALA A 290 -21.30 -17.02 6.93
N ILE A 291 -21.29 -15.90 7.69
CA ILE A 291 -21.85 -14.63 7.24
C ILE A 291 -21.09 -14.08 6.02
N ASP A 292 -19.77 -14.15 6.02
CA ASP A 292 -18.90 -13.64 4.94
C ASP A 292 -19.04 -14.46 3.64
N GLU A 293 -19.40 -15.75 3.73
CA GLU A 293 -19.76 -16.57 2.56
C GLU A 293 -21.06 -16.08 1.90
N GLY A 294 -21.95 -15.44 2.66
CA GLY A 294 -23.08 -14.68 2.12
C GLY A 294 -24.17 -15.50 1.44
N GLU A 295 -24.16 -16.83 1.59
CA GLU A 295 -25.06 -17.74 0.84
C GLU A 295 -26.42 -17.97 1.50
N GLY A 296 -26.59 -17.54 2.75
CA GLY A 296 -27.82 -17.65 3.53
C GLY A 296 -27.60 -18.11 4.98
N ASP A 297 -26.49 -18.80 5.25
CA ASP A 297 -26.14 -19.26 6.59
C ASP A 297 -25.63 -18.10 7.46
N THR A 298 -26.06 -18.05 8.72
CA THR A 298 -25.67 -16.98 9.64
C THR A 298 -24.91 -17.47 10.87
N THR A 299 -24.78 -18.80 11.00
CA THR A 299 -24.04 -19.47 12.06
C THR A 299 -23.14 -20.57 11.49
N ALA A 300 -22.04 -20.86 12.18
CA ALA A 300 -21.11 -21.93 11.79
C ALA A 300 -21.79 -23.30 11.75
N ALA A 301 -22.78 -23.53 12.61
CA ALA A 301 -23.52 -24.79 12.65
C ALA A 301 -24.44 -24.98 11.44
N GLU A 302 -25.08 -23.92 10.95
CA GLU A 302 -25.87 -23.94 9.70
C GLU A 302 -24.95 -24.17 8.51
N TRP A 303 -23.91 -23.34 8.40
CA TRP A 303 -22.88 -23.43 7.37
C TRP A 303 -22.26 -24.82 7.28
N ARG A 304 -21.89 -25.41 8.42
CA ARG A 304 -21.29 -26.74 8.49
C ARG A 304 -22.24 -27.80 7.95
N ARG A 305 -23.53 -27.73 8.30
CA ARG A 305 -24.53 -28.66 7.77
C ARG A 305 -24.64 -28.56 6.25
N THR A 306 -24.69 -27.34 5.71
CA THR A 306 -24.76 -27.10 4.26
C THR A 306 -23.53 -27.68 3.55
N HIS A 307 -22.33 -27.43 4.10
CA HIS A 307 -21.07 -27.90 3.52
C HIS A 307 -20.86 -29.41 3.66
N GLU A 308 -21.21 -30.00 4.80
CA GLU A 308 -21.17 -31.45 4.98
C GLU A 308 -22.11 -32.16 4.01
N ILE A 309 -23.32 -31.64 3.76
CA ILE A 309 -24.22 -32.19 2.73
C ILE A 309 -23.57 -32.19 1.34
N PHE A 310 -22.86 -31.11 0.99
CA PHE A 310 -22.16 -31.01 -0.28
C PHE A 310 -20.96 -31.96 -0.35
N TRP A 311 -20.09 -31.95 0.67
CA TRP A 311 -18.90 -32.80 0.73
C TRP A 311 -19.22 -34.29 0.90
N ASP A 312 -20.40 -34.62 1.43
CA ASP A 312 -20.91 -36.00 1.50
C ASP A 312 -21.65 -36.44 0.24
N SER A 313 -21.88 -35.56 -0.74
CA SER A 313 -22.55 -35.94 -1.98
C SER A 313 -21.74 -36.96 -2.78
N ASP A 314 -22.44 -37.89 -3.45
CA ASP A 314 -21.83 -38.90 -4.31
C ASP A 314 -20.96 -38.26 -5.41
N GLU A 315 -21.42 -37.12 -5.94
CA GLU A 315 -20.74 -36.38 -7.01
C GLU A 315 -19.40 -35.82 -6.52
N TYR A 316 -19.36 -35.16 -5.36
CA TYR A 316 -18.11 -34.63 -4.80
C TYR A 316 -17.15 -35.74 -4.38
N ARG A 317 -17.64 -36.77 -3.66
CA ARG A 317 -16.81 -37.87 -3.19
C ARG A 317 -16.19 -38.68 -4.32
N ALA A 318 -16.84 -38.76 -5.49
CA ALA A 318 -16.33 -39.47 -6.65
C ALA A 318 -15.09 -38.82 -7.30
N GLU A 319 -14.80 -37.55 -7.01
CA GLU A 319 -13.60 -36.86 -7.52
C GLU A 319 -12.32 -37.27 -6.79
N PHE A 320 -12.44 -37.90 -5.62
CA PHE A 320 -11.30 -38.29 -4.78
C PHE A 320 -10.89 -39.73 -4.98
N ARG A 321 -9.60 -40.02 -4.75
CA ARG A 321 -9.07 -41.39 -4.84
C ARG A 321 -9.73 -42.32 -3.82
N ASP A 322 -9.96 -41.82 -2.60
CA ASP A 322 -10.73 -42.53 -1.57
C ASP A 322 -12.07 -41.82 -1.35
N PRO A 323 -13.19 -42.32 -1.90
CA PRO A 323 -14.49 -41.67 -1.73
C PRO A 323 -15.02 -41.76 -0.29
N ASN A 324 -14.41 -42.56 0.59
CA ASN A 324 -14.86 -42.75 1.98
C ASN A 324 -13.98 -42.01 3.00
N PHE A 325 -13.23 -40.98 2.58
CA PHE A 325 -12.44 -40.18 3.53
C PHE A 325 -13.34 -39.62 4.66
N PRO A 326 -12.84 -39.58 5.91
CA PRO A 326 -13.63 -39.11 7.04
C PRO A 326 -13.86 -37.61 6.97
N LEU A 327 -15.09 -37.21 7.32
CA LEU A 327 -15.49 -35.82 7.52
C LEU A 327 -15.92 -35.67 8.98
N ASP A 328 -15.07 -35.05 9.80
CA ASP A 328 -15.25 -34.88 11.24
C ASP A 328 -14.71 -33.54 11.74
N ASP A 329 -14.72 -33.33 13.06
CA ASP A 329 -14.30 -32.08 13.69
C ASP A 329 -12.86 -31.68 13.38
N ASP A 330 -11.97 -32.64 13.15
CA ASP A 330 -10.55 -32.42 12.89
C ASP A 330 -10.23 -32.35 11.38
N THR A 331 -11.22 -32.56 10.50
CA THR A 331 -11.06 -32.31 9.06
C THR A 331 -10.57 -30.88 8.82
N LEU A 332 -9.50 -30.73 8.04
CA LEU A 332 -8.94 -29.42 7.75
C LEU A 332 -9.64 -28.78 6.55
N VAL A 333 -10.08 -27.55 6.74
CA VAL A 333 -10.70 -26.70 5.72
C VAL A 333 -9.79 -25.52 5.41
N VAL A 334 -9.74 -25.14 4.14
CA VAL A 334 -9.07 -23.94 3.65
C VAL A 334 -10.13 -22.87 3.50
N LEU A 335 -10.06 -21.84 4.34
CA LEU A 335 -10.91 -20.67 4.26
C LEU A 335 -10.19 -19.59 3.46
N GLU A 336 -10.86 -19.03 2.46
CA GLU A 336 -10.33 -17.94 1.64
C GLU A 336 -11.29 -16.75 1.68
N HIS A 337 -10.76 -15.57 1.99
CA HIS A 337 -11.45 -14.29 1.79
C HIS A 337 -10.90 -13.57 0.57
N PHE A 338 -11.77 -12.89 -0.16
CA PHE A 338 -11.41 -12.16 -1.36
C PHE A 338 -12.23 -10.87 -1.54
N THR A 339 -11.76 -10.02 -2.46
CA THR A 339 -12.51 -8.84 -2.90
C THR A 339 -12.56 -8.77 -4.42
N VAL A 340 -13.67 -8.24 -4.96
CA VAL A 340 -13.75 -7.82 -6.36
C VAL A 340 -12.86 -6.59 -6.55
N THR A 341 -11.83 -6.72 -7.39
CA THR A 341 -10.87 -5.65 -7.69
C THR A 341 -11.16 -4.91 -8.99
N GLN A 342 -11.84 -5.59 -9.91
CA GLN A 342 -12.21 -5.08 -11.23
C GLN A 342 -13.46 -5.84 -11.70
N ARG A 343 -14.45 -5.14 -12.25
CA ARG A 343 -15.56 -5.75 -13.01
C ARG A 343 -15.21 -5.70 -14.50
N LEU A 344 -15.58 -6.73 -15.26
CA LEU A 344 -15.21 -6.90 -16.67
C LEU A 344 -16.32 -6.51 -17.63
#